data_AF-A0A533V3M3-F1
#
_entry.id   AF-A0A533V3M3-F1
#
_cell.length_a   1.000
_cell.length_b   1.000
_cell.length_c   1.000
_cell.angle_alpha   90.00
_cell.angle_beta   90.00
_cell.angle_gamma   90.00
#
_symmetry.space_group_name_H-M   'P 1'
#
loop_
_entity.id
_entity.type
_entity.pdbx_description
1 polymer ?
#
loop_
_entity_poly.entity_id
_entity_poly.type
_entity_poly.pdbx_seq_one_letter_code
_entity_poly.pdbx_strand_id
1 'polypeptide(L)'
;MSNQESSISQIIRTYGKQFKHIRKQYTDGQSGRCVMGVIMSYYGWDGKCITNAERRLYAALVALRQAGISKELLIEMNDSGASFDEIADYLDRNCGPANSNKAKSC
;
A
#
# COMPACT_ATOMS: atom_id res chain seq x y z
N MET A 1 10.03 7.97 20.46
CA MET A 1 8.66 7.48 20.15
C MET A 1 8.82 6.16 19.42
N SER A 2 8.30 5.07 19.97
CA SER A 2 8.26 3.78 19.30
C SER A 2 7.40 3.91 18.04
N ASN A 3 8.02 4.04 16.88
CA ASN A 3 7.32 3.95 15.60
C ASN A 3 6.87 2.51 15.45
N GLN A 4 5.69 2.20 15.98
CA GLN A 4 5.02 0.95 15.71
C GLN A 4 4.70 0.98 14.22
N GLU A 5 5.42 0.16 13.44
CA GLU A 5 5.22 0.06 12.00
C GLU A 5 3.76 -0.31 11.76
N SER A 6 3.00 0.59 11.14
CA SER A 6 1.57 0.40 10.91
C SER A 6 1.37 -0.74 9.91
N SER A 7 0.30 -1.52 10.04
CA SER A 7 -0.02 -2.54 9.03
C SER A 7 -0.24 -1.88 7.67
N ILE A 8 -0.06 -2.64 6.58
CA ILE A 8 -0.31 -2.13 5.21
C ILE A 8 -1.75 -1.60 5.08
N SER A 9 -2.73 -2.30 5.66
CA SER A 9 -4.13 -1.84 5.70
C SER A 9 -4.29 -0.50 6.44
N GLN A 10 -3.63 -0.32 7.58
CA GLN A 10 -3.64 0.95 8.33
C GLN A 10 -2.95 2.09 7.59
N ILE A 11 -1.84 1.80 6.88
CA ILE A 11 -1.15 2.77 6.03
C ILE A 11 -2.09 3.25 4.93
N ILE A 12 -2.71 2.32 4.20
CA ILE A 12 -3.64 2.65 3.11
C ILE A 12 -4.83 3.45 3.63
N ARG A 13 -5.45 3.01 4.74
CA ARG A 13 -6.62 3.66 5.34
C ARG A 13 -6.32 5.07 5.87
N THR A 14 -5.14 5.28 6.44
CA THR A 14 -4.78 6.57 7.04
C THR A 14 -4.28 7.55 5.98
N TYR A 15 -3.32 7.13 5.17
CA TYR A 15 -2.65 8.01 4.21
C TYR A 15 -3.42 8.13 2.89
N GLY A 16 -4.18 7.10 2.51
CA GLY A 16 -5.00 7.12 1.29
C GLY A 16 -6.06 8.22 1.29
N LYS A 17 -6.56 8.65 2.46
CA LYS A 17 -7.54 9.75 2.60
C LYS A 17 -7.03 11.10 2.07
N GLN A 18 -5.72 11.26 1.95
CA GLN A 18 -5.09 12.47 1.42
C GLN A 18 -5.04 12.46 -0.12
N PHE A 19 -5.42 11.35 -0.76
CA PHE A 19 -5.24 11.12 -2.18
C PHE A 19 -6.52 10.64 -2.88
N LYS A 20 -6.60 10.91 -4.17
CA LYS A 20 -7.59 10.35 -5.10
C LYS A 20 -7.08 9.00 -5.59
N HIS A 21 -7.98 8.03 -5.63
CA HIS A 21 -7.70 6.72 -6.20
C HIS A 21 -7.55 6.82 -7.73
N ILE A 22 -6.53 6.12 -8.28
CA ILE A 22 -6.17 6.17 -9.70
C ILE A 22 -5.41 4.90 -10.13
N ARG A 23 -5.43 4.59 -11.43
CA ARG A 23 -4.81 3.39 -12.04
C ARG A 23 -3.40 3.57 -12.60
N LYS A 24 -2.83 4.79 -12.52
CA LYS A 24 -1.46 5.04 -13.00
C LYS A 24 -0.43 4.66 -11.94
N GLN A 25 0.74 4.19 -12.38
CA GLN A 25 1.83 3.89 -11.46
C GLN A 25 2.19 5.15 -10.64
N TYR A 26 2.10 5.00 -9.32
CA TYR A 26 2.53 5.91 -8.27
C TYR A 26 1.98 7.36 -8.25
N THR A 27 0.94 7.72 -9.01
CA THR A 27 0.77 9.12 -9.47
C THR A 27 0.78 10.20 -8.39
N ASP A 28 1.10 11.42 -8.77
CA ASP A 28 1.20 12.55 -7.86
C ASP A 28 0.90 13.87 -8.61
N GLY A 29 0.17 13.80 -9.72
CA GLY A 29 -0.13 14.99 -10.53
C GLY A 29 -0.98 16.07 -9.84
N GLN A 30 -1.36 15.86 -8.57
CA GLN A 30 -1.27 16.84 -7.46
C GLN A 30 -2.00 16.34 -6.20
N SER A 31 -2.97 15.45 -6.32
CA SER A 31 -3.50 14.74 -5.15
C SER A 31 -4.10 13.39 -5.51
N GLY A 32 -3.77 12.77 -6.63
CA GLY A 32 -4.09 11.36 -6.88
C GLY A 32 -2.87 10.51 -6.58
N ARG A 33 -3.03 9.28 -6.08
CA ARG A 33 -1.99 8.23 -5.92
C ARG A 33 -2.61 6.86 -6.17
N CYS A 34 -1.86 5.91 -6.71
CA CYS A 34 -2.29 4.51 -6.66
C CYS A 34 -1.93 3.91 -5.29
N VAL A 35 -2.46 2.73 -4.97
CA VAL A 35 -2.17 2.05 -3.70
C VAL A 35 -0.67 1.92 -3.42
N MET A 36 0.12 1.54 -4.43
CA MET A 36 1.58 1.45 -4.27
C MET A 36 2.22 2.81 -4.01
N GLY A 37 1.70 3.87 -4.62
CA GLY A 37 2.16 5.24 -4.39
C GLY A 37 1.86 5.72 -2.96
N VAL A 38 0.72 5.33 -2.38
CA VAL A 38 0.38 5.62 -0.98
C VAL A 38 1.37 4.96 -0.03
N ILE A 39 1.67 3.67 -0.24
CA ILE A 39 2.61 2.91 0.59
C ILE A 39 4.03 3.51 0.48
N MET A 40 4.48 3.83 -0.73
CA MET A 40 5.79 4.49 -0.91
C MET A 40 5.85 5.86 -0.23
N SER A 41 4.73 6.60 -0.19
CA SER A 41 4.66 7.90 0.47
C SER A 41 4.80 7.81 1.99
N TYR A 42 4.25 6.75 2.60
CA TYR A 42 4.49 6.44 4.01
C TYR A 42 5.98 6.27 4.31
N TYR A 43 6.71 5.61 3.41
CA TYR A 43 8.16 5.46 3.51
C TYR A 43 8.97 6.71 3.10
N GLY A 44 8.30 7.85 2.86
CA GLY A 44 8.93 9.14 2.63
C GLY A 44 9.18 9.49 1.16
N TRP A 45 8.44 8.88 0.23
CA TRP A 45 8.43 9.33 -1.16
C TRP A 45 7.47 10.50 -1.36
N ASP A 46 7.92 11.57 -2.01
CA ASP A 46 7.15 12.80 -2.20
C ASP A 46 6.21 12.75 -3.42
N GLY A 47 6.35 11.73 -4.28
CA GLY A 47 5.62 11.61 -5.54
C GLY A 47 6.39 12.07 -6.78
N LYS A 48 7.32 13.02 -6.62
CA LYS A 48 7.80 13.87 -7.72
C LYS A 48 9.14 13.43 -8.28
N CYS A 49 10.02 12.90 -7.43
CA CYS A 49 11.40 12.63 -7.79
C CYS A 49 11.65 11.13 -8.05
N ILE A 50 12.40 10.82 -9.11
CA ILE A 50 12.97 9.46 -9.35
C ILE A 50 14.14 9.21 -8.38
N THR A 51 14.89 10.27 -8.05
CA THR A 51 15.93 10.22 -7.02
C THR A 51 15.32 9.81 -5.68
N ASN A 52 15.75 8.66 -5.15
CA ASN A 52 15.22 7.95 -3.97
C ASN A 52 13.94 7.11 -4.17
N ALA A 53 13.25 7.17 -5.32
CA ALA A 53 12.05 6.37 -5.56
C ALA A 53 12.34 4.87 -5.45
N GLU A 54 13.49 4.40 -5.97
CA GLU A 54 13.92 3.00 -5.87
C GLU A 54 14.08 2.53 -4.42
N ARG A 55 14.71 3.35 -3.57
CA ARG A 55 14.88 3.03 -2.14
C ARG A 55 13.53 2.95 -1.43
N ARG A 56 12.60 3.85 -1.76
CA ARG A 56 11.25 3.84 -1.15
C ARG A 56 10.40 2.69 -1.66
N LEU A 57 10.53 2.36 -2.94
CA LEU A 57 9.93 1.17 -3.52
C LEU A 57 10.46 -0.08 -2.85
N TYR A 58 11.77 -0.19 -2.64
CA TYR A 58 12.37 -1.31 -1.92
C TYR A 58 11.82 -1.44 -0.50
N ALA A 59 11.75 -0.34 0.26
CA ALA A 59 11.16 -0.33 1.60
C ALA A 59 9.69 -0.80 1.58
N ALA A 60 8.89 -0.30 0.64
CA ALA A 60 7.50 -0.74 0.46
C ALA A 60 7.41 -2.23 0.13
N LEU A 61 8.25 -2.75 -0.77
CA LEU A 61 8.27 -4.17 -1.14
C LEU A 61 8.69 -5.07 0.04
N VAL A 62 9.63 -4.62 0.88
CA VAL A 62 10.02 -5.35 2.10
C VAL A 62 8.84 -5.45 3.07
N ALA A 63 8.13 -4.34 3.29
CA ALA A 63 6.97 -4.30 4.18
C ALA A 63 5.82 -5.19 3.69
N LEU A 64 5.55 -5.17 2.38
CA LEU A 64 4.57 -6.06 1.76
C LEU A 64 4.94 -7.53 1.99
N ARG A 65 6.21 -7.89 1.75
CA ARG A 65 6.70 -9.26 1.98
C ARG A 65 6.57 -9.69 3.44
N GLN A 66 6.88 -8.81 4.39
CA GLN A 66 6.75 -9.10 5.82
C GLN A 66 5.29 -9.27 6.25
N ALA A 67 4.39 -8.52 5.62
CA ALA A 67 2.95 -8.68 5.81
C ALA A 67 2.35 -9.87 5.03
N GLY A 68 3.15 -10.57 4.24
CA GLY A 68 2.67 -11.67 3.39
C GLY A 68 1.69 -11.22 2.31
N ILE A 69 1.85 -9.99 1.79
CA ILE A 69 1.02 -9.37 0.75
C ILE A 69 1.83 -9.26 -0.55
N SER A 70 1.29 -9.75 -1.64
CA SER A 70 1.77 -9.65 -3.01
C SER A 70 1.54 -8.23 -3.53
N LYS A 71 2.56 -7.70 -4.22
CA LYS A 71 2.42 -6.44 -4.95
C LYS A 71 1.44 -6.58 -6.12
N GLU A 72 1.36 -7.76 -6.73
CA GLU A 72 0.45 -8.07 -7.83
C GLU A 72 -1.00 -7.97 -7.35
N LEU A 73 -1.32 -8.54 -6.18
CA LEU A 73 -2.65 -8.39 -5.58
C LEU A 73 -3.04 -6.91 -5.40
N LEU A 74 -2.11 -6.09 -4.89
CA LEU A 74 -2.35 -4.66 -4.73
C LEU A 74 -2.56 -3.92 -6.06
N ILE A 75 -1.83 -4.31 -7.11
CA ILE A 75 -2.00 -3.76 -8.46
C ILE A 75 -3.36 -4.16 -9.02
N GLU A 76 -3.73 -5.44 -8.94
CA GLU A 76 -5.01 -5.96 -9.42
C GLU A 76 -6.19 -5.27 -8.73
N MET A 77 -6.14 -5.13 -7.40
CA MET A 77 -7.20 -4.43 -6.67
C MET A 77 -7.29 -2.95 -7.03
N ASN A 78 -6.15 -2.26 -7.18
CA ASN A 78 -6.13 -0.88 -7.63
C ASN A 78 -6.74 -0.74 -9.04
N ASP A 79 -6.41 -1.66 -9.94
CA ASP A 79 -6.90 -1.64 -11.33
C ASP A 79 -8.36 -2.06 -11.44
N SER A 80 -8.88 -2.83 -10.48
CA SER A 80 -10.31 -3.15 -10.37
C SER A 80 -11.19 -1.91 -10.12
N GLY A 81 -10.61 -0.83 -9.59
CA GLY A 81 -11.33 0.38 -9.21
C GLY A 81 -11.76 0.44 -7.75
N ALA A 82 -11.38 -0.55 -6.93
CA ALA A 82 -11.62 -0.54 -5.49
C ALA A 82 -11.03 0.72 -4.83
N SER A 83 -11.78 1.32 -3.92
CA SER A 83 -11.31 2.44 -3.11
C SER A 83 -10.25 2.00 -2.10
N PHE A 84 -9.52 2.97 -1.53
CA PHE A 84 -8.51 2.68 -0.51
C PHE A 84 -9.09 1.98 0.72
N ASP A 85 -10.30 2.36 1.15
CA ASP A 85 -10.95 1.71 2.29
C ASP A 85 -11.37 0.28 1.95
N GLU A 86 -11.90 0.02 0.75
CA GLU A 86 -12.23 -1.34 0.30
C GLU A 86 -10.99 -2.24 0.22
N ILE A 87 -9.88 -1.69 -0.27
CA ILE A 87 -8.60 -2.41 -0.31
C ILE A 87 -8.10 -2.69 1.11
N ALA A 88 -8.09 -1.70 2.00
CA ALA A 88 -7.67 -1.89 3.38
C ALA A 88 -8.53 -2.92 4.11
N ASP A 89 -9.85 -2.89 3.91
CA ASP A 89 -10.79 -3.85 4.46
C ASP A 89 -10.59 -5.26 3.89
N TYR A 90 -10.27 -5.39 2.61
CA TYR A 90 -9.92 -6.67 2.01
C TYR A 90 -8.67 -7.25 2.66
N LEU A 91 -7.63 -6.43 2.83
CA LEU A 91 -6.39 -6.84 3.48
C LEU A 91 -6.62 -7.24 4.94
N ASP A 92 -7.43 -6.51 5.71
CA ASP A 92 -7.73 -6.90 7.09
C ASP A 92 -8.45 -8.26 7.18
N ARG A 93 -9.36 -8.53 6.24
CA ARG A 93 -10.13 -9.78 6.21
C ARG A 93 -9.32 -10.99 5.74
N ASN A 94 -8.38 -10.78 4.82
CA ASN A 94 -7.68 -11.88 4.13
C ASN A 94 -6.20 -12.01 4.52
N CYS A 95 -5.57 -10.92 4.96
CA CYS A 95 -4.13 -10.77 5.13
C CYS A 95 -3.73 -10.19 6.50
N GLY A 96 -4.70 -9.83 7.35
CA GLY A 96 -4.42 -9.51 8.75
C GLY A 96 -3.76 -10.70 9.47
N PRO A 97 -3.21 -10.50 10.68
CA PRO A 97 -2.68 -11.60 11.48
C PRO A 97 -3.82 -12.59 11.79
N ALA A 98 -4.04 -13.53 10.89
CA ALA A 98 -5.14 -14.45 10.96
C ALA A 98 -4.87 -15.40 12.12
N ASN A 99 -5.94 -15.74 12.84
CA ASN A 99 -6.13 -17.10 13.31
C ASN A 99 -5.50 -18.04 12.27
N SER A 100 -4.40 -18.65 12.69
CA SER A 100 -3.71 -19.76 12.03
C SER A 100 -4.73 -20.64 11.33
N ASN A 101 -4.68 -20.74 9.99
CA ASN A 101 -5.13 -21.88 9.17
C ASN A 101 -5.38 -21.56 7.67
N LYS A 102 -5.00 -20.39 7.16
CA LYS A 102 -4.93 -20.20 5.70
C LYS A 102 -3.56 -19.70 5.28
N ALA A 103 -2.69 -20.66 4.94
CA ALA A 103 -1.62 -20.42 3.99
C ALA A 103 -2.23 -20.18 2.61
N LYS A 104 -2.78 -18.99 2.39
CA LYS A 104 -2.88 -18.42 1.06
C LYS A 104 -1.94 -17.24 1.08
N SER A 105 -0.96 -17.21 0.19
CA SER A 105 -0.25 -15.97 -0.07
C SER A 105 -1.32 -14.95 -0.43
N CYS A 106 -1.50 -13.95 0.42
CA CYS A 106 -1.90 -12.66 -0.10
C CYS A 106 -0.73 -12.12 -0.92
#